data_AF-A0A0B1S3L7-F1
#
_entry.id   AF-A0A0B1S3L7-F1
#
_cell.length_a   1.000
_cell.length_b   1.000
_cell.length_c   1.000
_cell.angle_alpha   90.00
_cell.angle_beta   90.00
_cell.angle_gamma   90.00
#
_symmetry.space_group_name_H-M   'P 1'
#
loop_
_entity.id
_entity.type
_entity.pdbx_description
1 polymer ?
#
loop_
_entity_poly.entity_id
_entity_poly.type
_entity_poly.pdbx_seq_one_letter_code
_entity_poly.pdbx_strand_id
1 'polypeptide(L)' 'GGIAERGGIRVGHRIIEINNQSVVAVAHDRIVNMLATAIGEIHMKTMPTSMFRLLTGQDTPQYI' A
#
# COMPACT_ATOMS: atom_id res chain seq x y z
N GLY A 1 2.36 15.13 10.60
CA GLY A 1 1.13 15.06 9.80
C GLY A 1 1.49 14.59 8.41
N GLY A 2 1.77 13.31 8.23
CA GLY A 2 2.26 12.77 6.96
C GLY A 2 1.15 12.61 5.91
N ILE A 3 1.52 12.48 4.63
CA ILE A 3 0.61 12.33 3.49
C ILE A 3 -0.40 11.17 3.70
N ALA A 4 0.01 10.16 4.47
CA ALA A 4 -0.83 9.01 4.86
C ALA A 4 -2.03 9.38 5.77
N GLU A 5 -1.93 10.42 6.62
CA GLU A 5 -3.02 10.84 7.51
C GLU A 5 -4.15 11.55 6.75
N ARG A 6 -3.83 12.24 5.65
CA ARG A 6 -4.83 12.93 4.81
C ARG A 6 -5.46 12.00 3.77
N GLY A 7 -4.75 10.95 3.36
CA GLY A 7 -5.22 9.96 2.38
C GLY A 7 -6.10 8.83 2.95
N GLY A 8 -6.43 8.85 4.24
CA GLY A 8 -7.25 7.80 4.87
C GLY A 8 -6.58 6.42 4.96
N ILE A 9 -5.25 6.36 4.80
CA ILE A 9 -4.48 5.12 4.82
C ILE A 9 -4.28 4.70 6.28
N ARG A 10 -5.10 3.75 6.75
CA ARG A 10 -5.00 3.18 8.10
C ARG A 10 -4.00 2.02 8.13
N VAL A 11 -3.29 1.86 9.26
CA VAL A 11 -2.42 0.72 9.54
C VAL A 11 -3.23 -0.58 9.39
N GLY A 12 -2.73 -1.53 8.59
CA GLY A 12 -3.40 -2.82 8.33
C GLY A 12 -3.93 -3.00 6.91
N HIS A 13 -3.91 -1.96 6.08
CA HIS A 13 -4.20 -2.06 4.64
C HIS A 13 -2.90 -2.07 3.86
N ARG A 14 -2.73 -3.07 2.99
CA ARG A 14 -1.56 -3.19 2.13
C ARG A 14 -1.88 -2.57 0.77
N ILE A 15 -1.04 -1.64 0.33
CA ILE A 15 -1.18 -1.06 -1.00
C ILE A 15 -0.71 -2.12 -2.00
N ILE A 16 -1.59 -2.48 -2.93
CA ILE A 16 -1.29 -3.49 -3.95
C ILE A 16 -1.00 -2.85 -5.31
N GLU A 17 -1.54 -1.66 -5.56
CA GLU A 17 -1.48 -0.99 -6.86
C GLU A 17 -1.49 0.53 -6.69
N ILE A 18 -0.66 1.25 -7.45
CA ILE A 18 -0.64 2.73 -7.54
C ILE A 18 -0.49 3.11 -9.02
N ASN A 19 -1.37 3.96 -9.53
CA ASN A 19 -1.39 4.42 -10.92
C ASN A 19 -1.30 3.27 -11.93
N ASN A 20 -2.08 2.19 -11.69
CA ASN A 20 -2.05 0.93 -12.44
C ASN A 20 -0.70 0.17 -12.40
N GLN A 21 0.21 0.51 -11.50
CA GLN A 21 1.45 -0.23 -11.27
C GLN A 21 1.34 -1.06 -9.99
N SER A 22 1.69 -2.35 -10.07
CA SER A 22 1.70 -3.24 -8.91
C SER A 22 2.83 -2.89 -7.95
N VAL A 23 2.49 -2.54 -6.72
CA VAL A 23 3.46 -2.13 -5.67
C VAL A 23 3.55 -3.12 -4.51
N VAL A 24 2.97 -4.31 -4.66
CA VAL A 24 2.87 -5.37 -3.63
C VAL A 24 4.23 -5.71 -2.96
N ALA A 25 5.31 -5.71 -3.74
CA ALA A 25 6.67 -6.04 -3.31
C ALA A 25 7.58 -4.80 -3.19
N VAL A 26 7.03 -3.60 -3.31
CA VAL A 26 7.79 -2.35 -3.29
C VAL A 26 7.92 -1.86 -1.86
N ALA A 27 9.12 -1.42 -1.47
CA ALA A 27 9.37 -0.84 -0.16
C ALA A 27 8.55 0.44 0.06
N HIS A 28 8.16 0.70 1.31
CA HIS A 28 7.36 1.87 1.68
C HIS A 28 7.98 3.19 1.20
N ASP A 29 9.30 3.34 1.34
CA ASP A 29 10.02 4.55 0.91
C ASP A 29 9.81 4.87 -0.58
N ARG A 30 9.87 3.83 -1.42
CA ARG A 30 9.67 3.97 -2.86
C ARG A 30 8.21 4.29 -3.20
N ILE A 31 7.26 3.79 -2.41
CA ILE A 31 5.83 4.18 -2.52
C ILE A 31 5.66 5.65 -2.17
N VAL A 32 6.24 6.12 -1.06
CA VAL A 32 6.19 7.53 -0.65
C VAL A 32 6.83 8.41 -1.72
N ASN A 33 7.97 8.00 -2.27
CA ASN A 33 8.62 8.73 -3.35
C ASN A 33 7.74 8.80 -4.60
N MET A 34 7.11 7.69 -5.02
CA MET A 34 6.15 7.68 -6.13
C MET A 34 4.97 8.62 -5.88
N LEU A 35 4.40 8.60 -4.67
CA LEU A 35 3.32 9.51 -4.27
C LEU A 35 3.77 10.98 -4.23
N ALA A 36 5.01 11.24 -3.80
CA ALA A 36 5.60 12.57 -3.74
C ALA A 36 5.92 13.12 -5.14
N THR A 37 6.31 12.26 -6.07
CA THR A 37 6.58 12.62 -7.48
C THR A 37 5.32 12.65 -8.34
N ALA A 38 4.24 11.98 -7.91
CA ALA A 38 2.99 11.96 -8.64
C ALA A 38 2.29 13.33 -8.49
N ILE A 39 2.14 14.03 -9.61
CA ILE A 39 1.42 15.31 -9.67
C ILE A 39 0.08 15.05 -10.37
N GLY A 40 -1.04 15.37 -9.69
CA GLY A 40 -2.39 15.17 -10.20
C GLY A 40 -3.18 14.10 -9.45
N GLU A 41 -4.00 13.32 -10.17
CA GLU A 41 -4.88 12.29 -9.60
C GLU A 41 -4.13 10.98 -9.39
N ILE A 42 -4.01 10.55 -8.14
CA ILE A 42 -3.37 9.29 -7.77
C ILE A 42 -4.43 8.23 -7.58
N HIS A 43 -4.40 7.19 -8.42
CA HIS A 43 -5.26 6.04 -8.29
C HIS A 43 -4.54 4.93 -7.53
N MET A 44 -4.89 4.70 -6.26
CA MET A 44 -4.33 3.61 -5.47
C MET A 44 -5.39 2.56 -5.15
N LYS A 45 -5.01 1.28 -5.26
CA LYS A 45 -5.81 0.16 -4.76
C LYS A 45 -5.17 -0.36 -3.49
N THR A 46 -5.95 -0.35 -2.42
CA THR A 46 -5.57 -0.99 -1.16
C THR A 46 -6.34 -2.28 -1.01
N MET A 47 -5.68 -3.28 -0.46
CA MET A 47 -6.29 -4.55 -0.11
C MET A 47 -6.08 -4.78 1.39
N PRO A 48 -7.10 -5.24 2.12
CA PRO A 48 -6.93 -5.61 3.52
C PRO A 48 -5.92 -6.76 3.62
N THR A 49 -5.03 -6.68 4.61
CA THR A 49 -3.95 -7.66 4.78
C THR A 49 -4.48 -9.08 4.88
N SER A 50 -5.66 -9.29 5.48
CA SER A 50 -6.33 -10.59 5.54
C SER A 50 -6.62 -11.18 4.16
N MET A 51 -7.12 -10.37 3.22
CA MET A 51 -7.46 -10.84 1.87
C MET A 51 -6.21 -11.12 1.03
N PHE A 52 -5.19 -10.27 1.17
CA PHE A 52 -3.90 -10.47 0.52
C PHE A 52 -3.24 -11.77 0.97
N ARG A 53 -3.26 -12.06 2.27
CA ARG A 53 -2.73 -13.31 2.84
C ARG A 53 -3.49 -14.54 2.35
N LEU A 54 -4.81 -14.47 2.26
CA LEU A 54 -5.64 -15.56 1.74
C LEU A 54 -5.33 -15.86 0.27
N LEU A 55 -5.20 -14.83 -0.57
CA LEU A 55 -4.96 -14.99 -2.01
C LEU A 55 -3.53 -15.46 -2.33
N THR A 56 -2.54 -14.97 -1.58
CA THR A 56 -1.12 -15.30 -1.83
C THR A 56 -0.64 -16.53 -1.05
N GLY A 57 -1.46 -17.05 -0.13
CA GLY A 57 -1.06 -18.14 0.76
C GLY A 57 0.15 -17.80 1.64
N GLN A 58 0.56 -16.53 1.70
CA GLN A 58 1.69 -16.09 2.52
C GLN A 58 1.25 -15.97 3.97
N ASP A 59 1.38 -17.07 4.69
CA ASP A 59 1.35 -17.15 6.14
C ASP A 59 2.60 -16.44 6.72
N THR A 60 2.59 -15.11 6.71
CA THR A 60 3.65 -14.31 7.33
C THR A 60 3.35 -14.17 8.83
N PRO A 61 4.08 -14.79 9.76
CA PRO A 61 3.74 -14.70 11.17
C PRO A 61 3.73 -13.22 11.60
N GLN A 62 2.58 -12.75 12.09
CA GLN A 62 2.42 -11.40 12.61
C GLN A 62 3.17 -11.35 13.94
N TYR A 63 4.39 -10.82 13.95
CA TYR A 63 5.08 -10.50 15.19
C TYR A 63 4.27 -9.41 15.90
N ILE A 64 3.78 -9.75 17.08
CA ILE A 64 3.20 -8.87 18.10
C ILE A 64 4.28 -7.97 18.71
#